data_AF-A0A363U9X8-F1
#
_entry.id   AF-A0A363U9X8-F1
#
_cell.length_a   1.000
_cell.length_b   1.000
_cell.length_c   1.000
_cell.angle_alpha   90.00
_cell.angle_beta   90.00
_cell.angle_gamma   90.00
#
_symmetry.space_group_name_H-M   'P 1'
#
loop_
_entity.id
_entity.type
_entity.pdbx_description
1 polymer ?
#
loop_
_entity_poly.entity_id
_entity_poly.type
_entity_poly.pdbx_seq_one_letter_code
_entity_poly.pdbx_strand_id
1 'polypeptide(L)'
;MKIIDAQKEVRTVYLGAFSGLIVTSIIWFVSAALGTRVSKGLAVWALVLGGTFIFPLSQVFLKSMGRNATLSKENPFGTLAMLIAFTIPATYPLIAGAFIHNSNWFYPAFLVVIGAHYLPFIFLYGMWQFSILSVLLVALGTVFGMYFPEDFTLGGWVGGAVYLLFAFPFRAIALKK
;
A
#
# COMPACT_ATOMS: atom_id res chain seq x y z
N MET A 1 -18.11 -12.04 17.74
CA MET A 1 -16.91 -12.65 17.11
C MET A 1 -15.69 -12.38 18.00
N LYS A 2 -14.78 -13.34 18.21
CA LYS A 2 -13.52 -13.07 18.93
C LYS A 2 -12.51 -12.37 18.00
N ILE A 3 -11.59 -11.59 18.56
CA ILE A 3 -10.55 -10.86 17.79
C ILE A 3 -9.78 -11.80 16.86
N ILE A 4 -9.35 -12.97 17.37
CA ILE A 4 -8.57 -13.94 16.58
C ILE A 4 -9.35 -14.46 15.36
N ASP A 5 -10.67 -14.64 15.50
CA ASP A 5 -11.54 -15.09 14.41
C ASP A 5 -11.70 -13.98 13.36
N ALA A 6 -11.88 -12.73 13.81
CA ALA A 6 -11.95 -11.56 12.95
C ALA A 6 -10.66 -11.35 12.14
N GLN A 7 -9.49 -11.45 12.79
CA GLN A 7 -8.18 -11.38 12.13
C GLN A 7 -7.99 -12.52 11.12
N LYS A 8 -8.38 -13.74 11.51
CA LYS A 8 -8.30 -14.92 10.64
C LYS A 8 -9.15 -14.76 9.39
N GLU A 9 -10.35 -14.19 9.52
CA GLU A 9 -11.19 -13.91 8.36
C GLU A 9 -10.55 -12.85 7.45
N VAL A 10 -10.09 -11.72 8.00
CA VAL A 10 -9.41 -10.66 7.24
C VAL A 10 -8.24 -11.21 6.43
N ARG A 11 -7.33 -11.97 7.06
CA ARG A 11 -6.18 -12.55 6.34
C ARG A 11 -6.61 -13.60 5.29
N THR A 12 -7.72 -14.30 5.49
CA THR A 12 -8.19 -15.33 4.56
C THR A 12 -8.90 -14.74 3.34
N VAL A 13 -9.80 -13.77 3.56
CA VAL A 13 -10.56 -13.09 2.49
C VAL A 13 -9.60 -12.31 1.61
N TYR A 14 -8.71 -11.51 2.22
CA TYR A 14 -7.76 -10.67 1.49
C TYR A 14 -6.43 -11.35 1.18
N LEU A 15 -6.30 -12.65 1.45
CA LEU A 15 -5.08 -13.44 1.18
C LEU A 15 -3.81 -12.78 1.75
N GLY A 16 -3.88 -12.29 2.99
CA GLY A 16 -2.79 -11.56 3.63
C GLY A 16 -2.47 -10.24 2.92
N ALA A 17 -3.46 -9.53 2.39
CA ALA A 17 -3.30 -8.33 1.57
C ALA A 17 -2.63 -8.55 0.20
N PHE A 18 -2.51 -9.79 -0.27
CA PHE A 18 -1.96 -10.11 -1.59
C PHE A 18 -2.58 -9.28 -2.72
N SER A 19 -3.91 -9.20 -2.79
CA SER A 19 -4.59 -8.43 -3.83
C SER A 19 -4.26 -6.94 -3.75
N GLY A 20 -4.27 -6.39 -2.54
CA GLY A 20 -3.87 -5.01 -2.26
C GLY A 20 -2.44 -4.72 -2.70
N LEU A 21 -1.50 -5.60 -2.38
CA LEU A 21 -0.09 -5.44 -2.71
C LEU A 21 0.17 -5.54 -4.23
N ILE A 22 -0.49 -6.46 -4.93
CA ILE A 22 -0.39 -6.57 -6.40
C ILE A 22 -0.94 -5.30 -7.07
N VAL A 23 -2.15 -4.88 -6.70
CA VAL A 23 -2.76 -3.66 -7.27
C VAL A 23 -1.90 -2.43 -6.98
N THR A 24 -1.42 -2.28 -5.75
CA THR A 24 -0.52 -1.20 -5.36
C THR A 24 0.77 -1.23 -6.19
N SER A 25 1.39 -2.40 -6.33
CA SER A 25 2.60 -2.57 -7.15
C SER A 25 2.39 -2.09 -8.60
N ILE A 26 1.30 -2.51 -9.24
CA ILE A 26 0.97 -2.11 -10.61
C ILE A 26 0.82 -0.59 -10.71
N ILE A 27 0.09 0.04 -9.78
CA ILE A 27 -0.12 1.49 -9.76
C ILE A 27 1.21 2.23 -9.59
N TRP A 28 2.08 1.75 -8.69
CA TRP A 28 3.41 2.32 -8.47
C TRP A 28 4.29 2.21 -9.72
N PHE A 29 4.31 1.07 -10.40
CA PHE A 29 5.05 0.91 -11.64
C PHE A 29 4.50 1.76 -12.78
N VAL A 30 3.18 1.86 -12.94
CA VAL A 30 2.56 2.75 -13.93
C VAL A 30 2.94 4.21 -13.65
N SER A 31 2.84 4.64 -12.39
CA SER A 31 3.24 5.98 -11.97
C SER A 31 4.73 6.24 -12.27
N ALA A 32 5.62 5.33 -11.88
CA ALA A 32 7.06 5.47 -12.11
C ALA A 32 7.41 5.50 -13.61
N ALA A 33 6.75 4.66 -14.43
CA ALA A 33 6.93 4.66 -15.88
C ALA A 33 6.49 5.97 -16.52
N LEU A 34 5.35 6.53 -16.09
CA LEU A 34 4.88 7.85 -16.54
C LEU A 34 5.84 8.97 -16.11
N GLY A 35 6.38 8.90 -14.89
CA GLY A 35 7.38 9.86 -14.41
C GLY A 35 8.71 9.78 -15.15
N THR A 36 9.09 8.57 -15.58
CA THR A 36 10.34 8.33 -16.33
C THR A 36 10.23 8.79 -17.78
N ARG A 37 9.07 8.57 -18.43
CA ARG A 37 8.93 8.70 -19.89
C ARG A 37 8.09 9.88 -20.35
N VAL A 38 7.26 10.46 -19.49
CA VAL A 38 6.26 11.45 -19.90
C VAL A 38 6.37 12.73 -19.07
N SER A 39 5.98 12.71 -17.80
CA SER A 39 6.10 13.89 -16.93
C SER A 39 5.91 13.55 -15.45
N LYS A 40 6.52 14.36 -14.57
CA LYS A 40 6.29 14.28 -13.12
C LYS A 40 4.81 14.45 -12.76
N GLY A 41 4.10 15.36 -13.43
CA GLY A 41 2.68 15.62 -13.17
C GLY A 41 1.78 14.40 -13.42
N LEU A 42 1.98 13.68 -14.53
CA LEU A 42 1.22 12.45 -14.80
C LEU A 42 1.55 11.33 -13.82
N ALA A 43 2.80 11.22 -13.39
CA ALA A 43 3.21 10.27 -12.36
C ALA A 43 2.47 10.53 -11.03
N VAL A 44 2.41 11.80 -10.62
CA VAL A 44 1.70 12.24 -9.41
C VAL A 44 0.22 11.86 -9.50
N TRP A 45 -0.45 12.24 -10.58
CA TRP A 45 -1.88 11.94 -10.76
C TRP A 45 -2.16 10.44 -10.83
N ALA A 46 -1.31 9.67 -11.51
CA ALA A 46 -1.45 8.22 -11.57
C ALA A 46 -1.39 7.58 -10.17
N LEU A 47 -0.47 8.03 -9.31
CA LEU A 47 -0.33 7.47 -7.96
C LEU A 47 -1.45 7.92 -7.02
N VAL A 48 -1.83 9.21 -7.06
CA VAL A 48 -2.87 9.76 -6.17
C VAL A 48 -4.24 9.18 -6.52
N LEU A 49 -4.60 9.18 -7.82
CA LEU A 49 -5.88 8.63 -8.26
C LEU A 49 -5.89 7.11 -8.14
N GLY A 50 -4.85 6.42 -8.62
CA GLY A 50 -4.73 4.98 -8.48
C GLY A 50 -4.79 4.55 -7.02
N GLY A 51 -4.03 5.24 -6.16
CA GLY A 51 -4.00 5.03 -4.70
C GLY A 51 -5.38 5.09 -4.05
N THR A 52 -6.20 6.06 -4.48
CA THR A 52 -7.57 6.26 -3.98
C THR A 52 -8.48 5.07 -4.31
N PHE A 53 -8.24 4.40 -5.45
CA PHE A 53 -9.03 3.26 -5.91
C PHE A 53 -8.40 1.90 -5.57
N ILE A 54 -7.34 1.82 -4.76
CA ILE A 54 -6.66 0.55 -4.42
C ILE A 54 -7.67 -0.47 -3.87
N PHE A 55 -8.53 -0.09 -2.92
CA PHE A 55 -9.46 -1.03 -2.31
C PHE A 55 -10.48 -1.58 -3.32
N PRO A 56 -11.25 -0.74 -4.05
CA PRO A 56 -12.14 -1.23 -5.11
C PRO A 56 -11.44 -2.10 -6.17
N LEU A 57 -10.24 -1.71 -6.62
CA LEU A 57 -9.48 -2.50 -7.60
C LEU A 57 -9.04 -3.85 -7.04
N SER A 58 -8.65 -3.89 -5.76
CA SER A 58 -8.32 -5.14 -5.06
C SER A 58 -9.52 -6.06 -4.91
N GLN A 59 -10.72 -5.50 -4.70
CA GLN A 59 -11.97 -6.25 -4.69
C GLN A 59 -12.25 -6.90 -6.05
N VAL A 60 -12.11 -6.12 -7.13
CA VAL A 60 -12.29 -6.62 -8.50
C VAL A 60 -11.29 -7.74 -8.80
N PHE A 61 -10.03 -7.56 -8.40
CA PHE A 61 -9.00 -8.58 -8.57
C PHE A 61 -9.29 -9.88 -7.78
N LEU A 62 -9.80 -9.79 -6.54
CA LEU A 62 -10.21 -10.99 -5.80
C LEU A 62 -11.41 -11.70 -6.46
N LYS A 63 -12.39 -10.93 -6.95
CA LYS A 63 -13.55 -11.48 -7.66
C LYS A 63 -13.16 -12.18 -8.95
N SER A 64 -12.21 -11.63 -9.71
CA SER A 64 -11.71 -12.28 -10.93
C SER A 64 -10.96 -13.59 -10.65
N MET A 65 -10.44 -13.77 -9.43
CA MET A 65 -9.90 -15.04 -8.95
C MET A 65 -10.97 -16.03 -8.42
N GLY A 66 -12.26 -15.71 -8.55
CA GLY A 66 -13.36 -16.53 -8.03
C GLY A 66 -13.48 -16.55 -6.51
N ARG A 67 -12.93 -15.55 -5.81
CA ARG A 67 -12.94 -15.48 -4.34
C ARG A 67 -13.98 -14.51 -3.81
N ASN A 68 -14.42 -14.77 -2.58
CA ASN A 68 -15.08 -13.76 -1.78
C ASN A 68 -14.15 -12.57 -1.59
N ALA A 69 -14.70 -11.37 -1.75
CA ALA A 69 -13.93 -10.14 -1.64
C ALA A 69 -14.32 -9.31 -0.40
N THR A 70 -15.41 -9.66 0.29
CA THR A 70 -15.91 -8.90 1.44
C THR A 70 -15.86 -9.72 2.72
N LEU A 71 -15.67 -9.04 3.85
CA LEU A 71 -15.81 -9.64 5.18
C LEU A 71 -17.29 -9.89 5.49
N SER A 72 -17.55 -10.79 6.44
CA SER A 72 -18.88 -10.99 7.02
C SER A 72 -19.34 -9.73 7.74
N LYS A 73 -20.66 -9.56 7.87
CA LYS A 73 -21.26 -8.39 8.54
C LYS A 73 -20.94 -8.37 10.04
N GLU A 74 -20.69 -9.53 10.62
CA GLU A 74 -20.36 -9.73 12.03
C GLU A 74 -18.89 -9.39 12.34
N ASN A 75 -18.06 -9.21 11.31
CA ASN A 75 -16.66 -8.85 11.48
C ASN A 75 -16.50 -7.34 11.75
N PRO A 76 -16.09 -6.94 12.96
CA PRO A 76 -16.00 -5.52 13.33
C PRO A 76 -14.88 -4.77 12.60
N PHE A 77 -13.98 -5.48 11.91
CA PHE A 77 -12.81 -4.87 11.28
C PHE A 77 -13.08 -4.23 9.93
N GLY A 78 -14.29 -4.37 9.35
CA GLY A 78 -14.66 -3.63 8.15
C GLY A 78 -14.52 -2.11 8.34
N THR A 79 -15.09 -1.58 9.42
CA THR A 79 -15.00 -0.15 9.77
C THR A 79 -13.56 0.24 10.14
N LEU A 80 -12.84 -0.61 10.87
CA LEU A 80 -11.44 -0.36 11.20
C LEU A 80 -10.57 -0.26 9.95
N ALA A 81 -10.70 -1.20 9.01
CA ALA A 81 -9.98 -1.18 7.74
C ALA A 81 -10.28 0.08 6.93
N MET A 82 -11.54 0.54 6.94
CA MET A 82 -11.95 1.78 6.30
C MET A 82 -11.24 2.99 6.94
N LEU A 83 -11.29 3.14 8.27
CA LEU A 83 -10.62 4.24 8.98
C LEU A 83 -9.12 4.26 8.71
N ILE A 84 -8.48 3.07 8.73
CA ILE A 84 -7.07 2.93 8.38
C ILE A 84 -6.85 3.38 6.92
N ALA A 85 -7.67 2.93 5.96
CA ALA A 85 -7.57 3.34 4.55
C ALA A 85 -7.63 4.87 4.37
N PHE A 86 -8.50 5.55 5.11
CA PHE A 86 -8.65 7.01 5.04
C PHE A 86 -7.46 7.80 5.61
N THR A 87 -6.53 7.16 6.34
CA THR A 87 -5.29 7.83 6.76
C THR A 87 -4.43 8.27 5.57
N ILE A 88 -4.45 7.53 4.46
CA ILE A 88 -3.69 7.88 3.25
C ILE A 88 -4.18 9.20 2.63
N PRO A 89 -5.45 9.34 2.19
CA PRO A 89 -5.92 10.60 1.61
C PRO A 89 -5.85 11.76 2.60
N ALA A 90 -6.02 11.52 3.92
CA ALA A 90 -5.85 12.55 4.94
C ALA A 90 -4.42 13.14 4.98
N THR A 91 -3.40 12.37 4.53
CA THR A 91 -2.01 12.83 4.45
C THR A 91 -1.61 13.44 3.11
N TYR A 92 -2.50 13.47 2.11
CA TYR A 92 -2.20 14.08 0.81
C TYR A 92 -1.74 15.55 0.90
N PRO A 93 -2.29 16.41 1.79
CA PRO A 93 -1.76 17.77 1.97
C PRO A 93 -0.29 17.79 2.40
N LEU A 94 0.13 16.86 3.26
CA LEU A 94 1.53 16.74 3.70
C LEU A 94 2.43 16.32 2.53
N ILE A 95 2.01 15.34 1.74
CA ILE A 95 2.74 14.88 0.55
C ILE A 95 2.81 15.99 -0.50
N ALA A 96 1.72 16.73 -0.70
CA ALA A 96 1.68 17.89 -1.59
C ALA A 96 2.65 18.98 -1.14
N GLY A 97 2.70 19.28 0.16
CA GLY A 97 3.68 20.20 0.74
C GLY A 97 5.13 19.77 0.46
N ALA A 98 5.43 18.49 0.66
CA ALA A 98 6.75 17.93 0.33
C ALA A 98 7.08 18.08 -1.17
N PHE A 99 6.13 17.75 -2.06
CA PHE A 99 6.31 17.86 -3.51
C PHE A 99 6.49 19.31 -3.98
N ILE A 100 5.75 20.26 -3.43
CA ILE A 100 5.87 21.69 -3.78
C ILE A 100 7.23 22.23 -3.35
N HIS A 101 7.72 21.82 -2.18
CA HIS A 101 9.05 22.23 -1.71
C HIS A 101 10.18 21.58 -2.51
N ASN A 102 10.08 20.27 -2.75
CA ASN A 102 10.99 19.55 -3.62
C ASN A 102 10.22 18.41 -4.33
N SER A 103 10.09 18.52 -5.65
CA SER A 103 9.36 17.53 -6.44
C SER A 103 9.88 16.09 -6.28
N ASN A 104 11.18 15.91 -6.01
CA ASN A 104 11.79 14.59 -5.85
C ASN A 104 11.44 13.94 -4.50
N TRP A 105 10.80 14.66 -3.58
CA TRP A 105 10.28 14.09 -2.32
C TRP A 105 8.91 13.43 -2.45
N PHE A 106 8.29 13.44 -3.64
CA PHE A 106 6.98 12.83 -3.86
C PHE A 106 6.89 11.35 -3.44
N TYR A 107 7.67 10.47 -4.07
CA TYR A 107 7.68 9.05 -3.73
C TYR A 107 8.30 8.78 -2.36
N PRO A 108 9.42 9.43 -1.94
CA PRO A 108 9.92 9.35 -0.58
C PRO A 108 8.85 9.61 0.50
N ALA A 109 8.07 10.68 0.35
CA ALA A 109 6.98 11.00 1.28
C ALA A 109 5.89 9.93 1.28
N PHE A 110 5.49 9.44 0.10
CA PHE A 110 4.54 8.34 -0.02
C PHE A 110 5.05 7.04 0.63
N LEU A 111 6.33 6.70 0.47
CA LEU A 111 6.95 5.52 1.08
C LEU A 111 6.89 5.60 2.62
N VAL A 112 7.21 6.76 3.21
CA VAL A 112 7.13 6.96 4.66
C VAL A 112 5.68 6.88 5.16
N VAL A 113 4.78 7.63 4.52
CA VAL A 113 3.36 7.67 4.90
C VAL A 113 2.72 6.29 4.79
N ILE A 114 2.93 5.59 3.66
CA ILE A 114 2.36 4.25 3.47
C ILE A 114 3.04 3.23 4.39
N GLY A 115 4.35 3.35 4.63
CA GLY A 115 5.04 2.54 5.62
C GLY A 115 4.38 2.64 7.00
N ALA A 116 4.10 3.85 7.47
CA ALA A 116 3.38 4.07 8.73
C ALA A 116 1.93 3.54 8.68
N HIS A 117 1.24 3.69 7.55
CA HIS A 117 -0.10 3.15 7.31
C HIS A 117 -0.19 1.62 7.45
N TYR A 118 0.90 0.89 7.24
CA TYR A 118 0.92 -0.56 7.46
C TYR A 118 1.08 -0.98 8.93
N LEU A 119 1.40 -0.09 9.88
CA LEU A 119 1.50 -0.47 11.30
C LEU A 119 0.18 -1.03 11.86
N PRO A 120 -0.99 -0.39 11.66
CA PRO A 120 -2.27 -0.97 12.07
C PRO A 120 -2.59 -2.32 11.42
N PHE A 121 -1.97 -2.65 10.28
CA PHE A 121 -2.20 -3.93 9.60
C PHE A 121 -1.68 -5.11 10.40
N ILE A 122 -0.69 -4.90 11.28
CA ILE A 122 -0.20 -5.92 12.21
C ILE A 122 -1.37 -6.46 13.04
N PHE A 123 -2.19 -5.57 13.59
CA PHE A 123 -3.37 -5.94 14.36
C PHE A 123 -4.54 -6.36 13.45
N LEU A 124 -4.82 -5.60 12.38
CA LEU A 124 -5.96 -5.87 11.49
C LEU A 124 -5.92 -7.28 10.89
N TYR A 125 -4.74 -7.74 10.47
CA TYR A 125 -4.54 -9.06 9.86
C TYR A 125 -4.08 -10.12 10.88
N GLY A 126 -3.66 -9.72 12.08
CA GLY A 126 -2.97 -10.62 13.02
C GLY A 126 -1.67 -11.18 12.44
N MET A 127 -0.93 -10.36 11.68
CA MET A 127 0.27 -10.74 10.94
C MET A 127 1.42 -9.79 11.27
N TRP A 128 2.40 -10.25 12.06
CA TRP A 128 3.55 -9.44 12.47
C TRP A 128 4.44 -9.02 11.29
N GLN A 129 4.39 -9.72 10.17
CA GLN A 129 5.20 -9.45 8.97
C GLN A 129 4.90 -8.07 8.35
N PHE A 130 3.75 -7.48 8.63
CA PHE A 130 3.48 -6.08 8.29
C PHE A 130 4.47 -5.11 8.95
N SER A 131 5.07 -5.45 10.09
CA SER A 131 6.14 -4.65 10.70
C SER A 131 7.38 -4.57 9.81
N ILE A 132 7.76 -5.67 9.15
CA ILE A 132 8.90 -5.69 8.22
C ILE A 132 8.62 -4.77 7.04
N LEU A 133 7.44 -4.91 6.41
CA LEU A 133 7.04 -4.06 5.28
C LEU A 133 7.00 -2.58 5.70
N SER A 134 6.41 -2.29 6.85
CA SER A 134 6.30 -0.94 7.40
C SER A 134 7.67 -0.29 7.59
N VAL A 135 8.57 -0.95 8.34
CA VAL A 135 9.92 -0.44 8.62
C VAL A 135 10.72 -0.28 7.33
N LEU A 136 10.63 -1.23 6.41
CA LEU A 136 11.33 -1.18 5.13
C LEU A 136 10.89 0.03 4.29
N LEU A 137 9.58 0.26 4.15
CA LEU A 137 9.07 1.38 3.38
C LEU A 137 9.44 2.74 4.01
N VAL A 138 9.33 2.85 5.33
CA VAL A 138 9.78 4.06 6.05
C VAL A 138 11.27 4.30 5.82
N ALA A 139 12.11 3.27 6.02
CA ALA A 139 13.55 3.37 5.83
C ALA A 139 13.92 3.76 4.38
N LEU A 140 13.31 3.13 3.38
CA LEU A 140 13.53 3.45 1.96
C LEU A 140 13.10 4.89 1.65
N GLY A 141 11.93 5.31 2.12
CA GLY A 141 11.46 6.68 1.93
C GLY A 141 12.41 7.70 2.55
N THR A 142 12.87 7.48 3.78
CA THR A 142 13.85 8.34 4.44
C THR A 142 15.19 8.36 3.71
N VAL A 143 15.73 7.20 3.33
CA VAL A 143 17.01 7.11 2.62
C VAL A 143 16.94 7.79 1.26
N PHE A 144 15.88 7.56 0.47
CA PHE A 144 15.74 8.20 -0.83
C PHE A 144 15.55 9.71 -0.71
N GLY A 145 14.75 10.17 0.25
CA GLY A 145 14.56 11.61 0.46
C GLY A 145 15.83 12.35 0.88
N MET A 146 16.72 11.70 1.64
CA MET A 146 17.96 12.30 2.15
C MET A 146 19.16 12.15 1.21
N TYR A 147 19.32 10.98 0.59
CA TYR A 147 20.55 10.62 -0.13
C TYR A 147 20.39 10.53 -1.64
N PHE A 148 19.16 10.54 -2.15
CA PHE A 148 18.87 10.54 -3.59
C PHE A 148 17.95 11.72 -3.98
N PRO A 149 18.28 12.96 -3.58
CA PRO A 149 17.38 14.11 -3.70
C PRO A 149 17.14 14.55 -5.16
N GLU A 150 17.89 14.03 -6.12
CA GLU A 150 17.80 14.40 -7.54
C GLU A 150 16.99 13.40 -8.39
N ASP A 151 16.70 12.20 -7.88
CA ASP A 151 15.97 11.17 -8.64
C ASP A 151 14.48 11.18 -8.27
N PHE A 152 13.66 11.70 -9.19
CA PHE A 152 12.22 11.72 -9.03
C PHE A 152 11.60 10.32 -8.98
N THR A 153 12.11 9.34 -9.72
CA THR A 153 11.37 8.09 -10.00
C THR A 153 11.85 6.86 -9.24
N LEU A 154 13.06 6.92 -8.65
CA LEU A 154 13.65 5.80 -7.91
C LEU A 154 12.72 5.21 -6.86
N GLY A 155 12.11 6.07 -6.04
CA GLY A 155 11.15 5.65 -5.02
C GLY A 155 9.93 4.93 -5.62
N GLY A 156 9.45 5.36 -6.79
CA GLY A 156 8.35 4.74 -7.50
C GLY A 156 8.66 3.31 -7.96
N TRP A 157 9.83 3.12 -8.60
CA TRP A 157 10.27 1.81 -9.05
C TRP A 157 10.53 0.84 -7.89
N VAL A 158 11.27 1.29 -6.88
CA VAL A 158 11.61 0.46 -5.73
C VAL A 158 10.37 0.15 -4.89
N GLY A 159 9.49 1.12 -4.64
CA GLY A 159 8.24 0.88 -3.93
C GLY A 159 7.36 -0.15 -4.65
N GLY A 160 7.20 -0.01 -5.97
CA GLY A 160 6.48 -1.00 -6.79
C GLY A 160 7.05 -2.41 -6.69
N ALA A 161 8.39 -2.55 -6.71
CA ALA A 161 9.09 -3.82 -6.54
C ALA A 161 8.90 -4.40 -5.13
N VAL A 162 9.02 -3.59 -4.07
CA VAL A 162 8.79 -4.03 -2.69
C VAL A 162 7.39 -4.61 -2.53
N TYR A 163 6.35 -3.91 -3.01
CA TYR A 163 4.98 -4.42 -2.93
C TYR A 163 4.80 -5.75 -3.67
N LEU A 164 5.38 -5.89 -4.86
CA LEU A 164 5.33 -7.13 -5.63
C LEU A 164 5.99 -8.29 -4.88
N LEU A 165 7.19 -8.05 -4.35
CA LEU A 165 7.98 -9.05 -3.62
C LEU A 165 7.28 -9.51 -2.35
N PHE A 166 6.60 -8.61 -1.63
CA PHE A 166 5.88 -8.95 -0.40
C PHE A 166 4.53 -9.62 -0.64
N ALA A 167 3.90 -9.41 -1.80
CA ALA A 167 2.59 -9.97 -2.12
C ALA A 167 2.57 -11.51 -1.97
N PHE A 168 3.53 -12.21 -2.56
CA PHE A 168 3.53 -13.68 -2.60
C PHE A 168 3.84 -14.34 -1.25
N PRO A 169 4.87 -13.92 -0.48
CA PRO A 169 5.08 -14.41 0.88
C PRO A 169 3.87 -14.19 1.78
N PHE A 170 3.22 -13.02 1.69
CA PHE A 170 2.04 -12.71 2.51
C PHE A 170 0.87 -13.63 2.16
N ARG A 171 0.64 -13.89 0.87
CA ARG A 171 -0.32 -14.90 0.40
C ARG A 171 -0.02 -16.28 0.99
N ALA A 172 1.24 -16.71 0.93
CA ALA A 172 1.65 -18.02 1.43
C ALA A 172 1.45 -18.15 2.95
N ILE A 173 1.78 -17.11 3.71
CA ILE A 173 1.58 -17.06 5.17
C ILE A 173 0.09 -17.13 5.51
N ALA A 174 -0.75 -16.35 4.82
CA ALA A 174 -2.19 -16.32 5.08
C ALA A 174 -2.89 -17.65 4.80
N LEU A 175 -2.35 -18.47 3.89
CA LEU A 175 -2.88 -19.78 3.52
C LEU A 175 -2.35 -20.94 4.39
N LYS A 176 -1.32 -20.71 5.23
CA LYS A 176 -0.88 -21.71 6.20
C LYS A 176 -1.96 -21.89 7.27
N LYS A 177 -2.35 -23.15 7.52
CA LYS A 177 -3.35 -23.54 8.52
C LYS A 177 -2.82 -23.36 9.93
#